data_AF-A0A973P673-F1
#
_entry.id   AF-A0A973P673-F1
#
_cell.length_a   1.000
_cell.length_b   1.000
_cell.length_c   1.000
_cell.angle_alpha   90.00
_cell.angle_beta   90.00
_cell.angle_gamma   90.00
#
_symmetry.space_group_name_H-M   'P 1'
#
loop_
_entity.id
_entity.type
_entity.pdbx_description
1 polymer ?
#
loop_
_entity_poly.entity_id
_entity_poly.type
_entity_poly.pdbx_seq_one_letter_code
_entity_poly.pdbx_strand_id
1 'polypeptide(L)'
;MTDSRLFRNRFGAALVALSASAALVCAGALVVASGAHAHAATAKHRVLFDDSKAETAGNADWIISTSMPDPAKQNPAPAAETDWTGAISSWGVALQKTGAYQLDTLPPGSAISYGTSSATDLANFDEFVLPEPNIVLSAAEKTALMKFVQNGGGLFLISDHTGSDRNNDGWDSPAIINDLMTNNSVDATDPFGFSVDLKNIASDTPKAVSDPSNPVLNGAFGTVTGSVIYNGTTETLHPADNPNVKGLLYTTGSAAGGTAGAFFATSTFGAGRVAIWGDSSTIDDGTGESGKSLFNGWNDPKGTDAQLALNATAWLAGGGSTPPSSSSSTPTTPSTTPTSTPSTSPTSSPSQGSCTAAQLLGNPGFETGAAAPWTASTGVVNSAADEPARTGSWDAWLDGTGAAHTDTLAQSLSLPAGCSSYRFGFWLHTDTAETSTTKAYDTLKVQVLNSSGTVLGTLATFSNLNASSGYVQHTYDLSAYAGQTVTLKFTGAEDYEYQTSFVVDDTAVSVS
;
A
#
# COMPACT_ATOMS: atom_id res chain seq x y z
N MET A 1 -78.74 -36.99 13.96
CA MET A 1 -77.78 -38.10 13.82
C MET A 1 -76.47 -37.46 13.35
N THR A 2 -75.37 -37.41 14.10
CA THR A 2 -75.07 -37.78 15.50
C THR A 2 -73.93 -36.84 15.93
N ASP A 3 -74.09 -36.05 17.01
CA ASP A 3 -73.61 -36.34 18.38
C ASP A 3 -72.07 -36.48 18.50
N SER A 4 -71.34 -35.81 19.40
CA SER A 4 -71.64 -34.80 20.47
C SER A 4 -70.40 -33.83 20.59
N ARG A 5 -70.03 -33.01 21.60
CA ARG A 5 -70.35 -32.71 23.04
C ARG A 5 -70.21 -31.19 23.30
N LEU A 6 -70.92 -30.53 24.24
CA LEU A 6 -70.62 -30.25 25.69
C LEU A 6 -69.21 -29.64 25.98
N PHE A 7 -69.00 -28.60 26.85
CA PHE A 7 -69.93 -27.85 27.73
C PHE A 7 -69.37 -26.49 28.26
N ARG A 8 -70.23 -25.46 28.32
CA ARG A 8 -70.50 -24.49 29.42
C ARG A 8 -69.41 -23.80 30.29
N ASN A 9 -69.66 -22.48 30.49
CA ASN A 9 -69.67 -21.70 31.76
C ASN A 9 -68.35 -21.23 32.43
N ARG A 10 -68.30 -20.17 33.29
CA ARG A 10 -69.12 -18.94 33.56
C ARG A 10 -68.41 -18.08 34.65
N PHE A 11 -68.81 -16.79 34.79
CA PHE A 11 -68.54 -15.87 35.92
C PHE A 11 -67.07 -15.39 36.12
N GLY A 12 -66.78 -14.25 36.75
CA GLY A 12 -67.66 -13.14 37.16
C GLY A 12 -67.12 -12.28 38.33
N ALA A 13 -67.44 -10.98 38.34
CA ALA A 13 -67.05 -9.93 39.32
C ALA A 13 -65.53 -9.61 39.41
N ALA A 14 -65.01 -8.38 39.49
CA ALA A 14 -65.50 -7.02 39.81
C ALA A 14 -65.64 -6.67 41.32
N LEU A 15 -64.76 -5.78 41.80
CA LEU A 15 -64.99 -4.95 42.99
C LEU A 15 -64.19 -3.64 42.88
N VAL A 16 -64.72 -2.55 43.44
CA VAL A 16 -64.09 -1.21 43.53
C VAL A 16 -64.26 -0.70 44.96
N ALA A 17 -63.23 -0.05 45.51
CA ALA A 17 -63.27 0.63 46.81
C ALA A 17 -62.46 1.94 46.78
N LEU A 18 -62.71 2.84 47.73
CA LEU A 18 -62.33 4.25 47.68
C LEU A 18 -61.23 4.65 48.68
N SER A 19 -60.56 5.77 48.34
CA SER A 19 -60.03 6.82 49.24
C SER A 19 -59.08 6.49 50.41
N ALA A 20 -57.91 7.13 50.40
CA ALA A 20 -57.55 8.17 51.38
C ALA A 20 -56.32 8.97 50.89
N SER A 21 -56.11 10.19 51.41
CA SER A 21 -55.06 11.11 50.96
C SER A 21 -53.94 11.27 51.98
N ALA A 22 -52.68 11.30 51.50
CA ALA A 22 -51.55 11.92 52.17
C ALA A 22 -50.56 12.42 51.10
N ALA A 23 -49.91 13.56 51.33
CA ALA A 23 -49.03 14.19 50.34
C ALA A 23 -47.65 14.50 50.94
N LEU A 24 -46.59 14.28 50.16
CA LEU A 24 -45.38 15.07 50.25
C LEU A 24 -44.69 15.14 48.87
N VAL A 25 -43.98 16.23 48.61
CA VAL A 25 -43.41 16.55 47.30
C VAL A 25 -41.93 16.16 47.25
N CYS A 26 -41.53 15.47 46.20
CA CYS A 26 -40.19 15.55 45.61
C CYS A 26 -40.32 15.40 44.09
N ALA A 27 -39.63 16.25 43.33
CA ALA A 27 -39.76 16.29 41.87
C ALA A 27 -38.72 15.37 41.20
N GLY A 28 -39.17 14.55 40.26
CA GLY A 28 -38.33 13.82 39.31
C GLY A 28 -38.94 13.96 37.92
N ALA A 29 -38.17 14.42 36.94
CA ALA A 29 -38.66 14.65 35.59
C ALA A 29 -38.87 13.33 34.84
N LEU A 30 -40.12 13.01 34.49
CA LEU A 30 -40.46 11.82 33.71
C LEU A 30 -40.20 12.09 32.22
N VAL A 31 -39.02 11.70 31.73
CA VAL A 31 -38.76 11.68 30.28
C VAL A 31 -39.55 10.54 29.65
N VAL A 32 -40.44 10.87 28.72
CA VAL A 32 -41.22 9.89 27.96
C VAL A 32 -40.31 9.23 26.92
N ALA A 33 -39.91 7.98 27.19
CA ALA A 33 -39.13 7.19 26.24
C ALA A 33 -40.03 6.68 25.10
N SER A 34 -40.06 7.39 23.98
CA SER A 34 -40.49 6.84 22.69
C SER A 34 -39.48 5.77 22.25
N GLY A 35 -39.94 4.54 22.03
CA GLY A 35 -39.06 3.39 21.84
C GLY A 35 -38.48 3.21 20.43
N ALA A 36 -37.57 2.25 20.33
CA ALA A 36 -37.06 1.62 19.11
C ALA A 36 -36.32 2.53 18.09
N HIS A 37 -35.06 2.83 18.40
CA HIS A 37 -34.02 2.73 17.36
C HIS A 37 -33.37 1.33 17.45
N ALA A 38 -32.81 0.86 16.32
CA ALA A 38 -32.47 -0.54 16.10
C ALA A 38 -31.37 -1.08 17.03
N HIS A 39 -31.24 -2.41 17.08
CA HIS A 39 -30.00 -3.05 17.50
C HIS A 39 -28.84 -2.44 16.71
N ALA A 40 -27.84 -1.91 17.40
CA ALA A 40 -26.57 -1.58 16.77
C ALA A 40 -25.96 -2.89 16.26
N ALA A 41 -25.92 -3.07 14.94
CA ALA A 41 -25.04 -4.07 14.34
C ALA A 41 -23.60 -3.70 14.76
N THR A 42 -22.86 -4.69 15.27
CA THR A 42 -21.42 -4.54 15.43
C THR A 42 -20.83 -4.17 14.07
N ALA A 43 -20.00 -3.13 14.04
CA ALA A 43 -19.31 -2.74 12.82
C ALA A 43 -18.54 -3.95 12.27
N LYS A 44 -18.71 -4.24 10.99
CA LYS A 44 -17.99 -5.33 10.32
C LYS A 44 -16.54 -4.93 10.11
N HIS A 45 -15.63 -5.88 10.23
CA HIS A 45 -14.27 -5.76 9.72
C HIS A 45 -14.31 -5.80 8.19
N ARG A 46 -13.69 -4.85 7.51
CA ARG A 46 -13.77 -4.67 6.05
C ARG A 46 -12.44 -5.11 5.43
N VAL A 47 -12.46 -6.20 4.66
CA VAL A 47 -11.27 -6.78 4.03
C VAL A 47 -11.37 -6.65 2.51
N LEU A 48 -10.32 -6.10 1.89
CA LEU A 48 -10.19 -6.02 0.43
C LEU A 48 -9.08 -6.99 -0.02
N PHE A 49 -9.43 -7.98 -0.83
CA PHE A 49 -8.46 -8.84 -1.52
C PHE A 49 -8.07 -8.20 -2.86
N ASP A 50 -6.85 -8.39 -3.35
CA ASP A 50 -6.45 -7.89 -4.67
C ASP A 50 -6.81 -8.85 -5.83
N ASP A 51 -7.04 -8.30 -7.01
CA ASP A 51 -6.93 -8.93 -8.34
C ASP A 51 -6.41 -7.91 -9.39
N SER A 52 -5.70 -6.87 -8.92
CA SER A 52 -5.17 -5.77 -9.73
C SER A 52 -3.68 -5.89 -10.07
N LYS A 53 -2.99 -6.93 -9.57
CA LYS A 53 -1.59 -7.27 -9.87
C LYS A 53 -1.46 -8.66 -10.50
N ALA A 54 -2.50 -9.11 -11.20
CA ALA A 54 -2.58 -10.36 -11.96
C ALA A 54 -2.56 -11.63 -11.10
N GLU A 55 -3.31 -11.61 -10.01
CA GLU A 55 -3.61 -12.70 -9.08
C GLU A 55 -4.27 -13.92 -9.75
N THR A 56 -4.83 -13.75 -10.96
CA THR A 56 -5.37 -14.82 -11.82
C THR A 56 -4.37 -15.38 -12.85
N ALA A 57 -3.12 -14.90 -12.86
CA ALA A 57 -2.07 -15.40 -13.75
C ALA A 57 -1.54 -16.77 -13.29
N GLY A 58 -1.31 -17.67 -14.25
CA GLY A 58 -0.76 -18.99 -13.97
C GLY A 58 -1.77 -20.01 -13.42
N ASN A 59 -1.30 -20.86 -12.50
CA ASN A 59 -1.93 -22.13 -12.15
C ASN A 59 -3.16 -22.03 -11.23
N ALA A 60 -3.29 -20.95 -10.48
CA ALA A 60 -4.37 -20.69 -9.52
C ALA A 60 -5.08 -19.36 -9.84
N ASP A 61 -6.09 -19.02 -9.06
CA ASP A 61 -6.80 -17.75 -9.12
C ASP A 61 -6.89 -17.19 -7.70
N TRP A 62 -6.03 -16.26 -7.30
CA TRP A 62 -5.89 -15.83 -5.90
C TRP A 62 -7.01 -14.88 -5.41
N ILE A 63 -8.23 -15.18 -5.83
CA ILE A 63 -9.47 -14.41 -5.62
C ILE A 63 -10.44 -15.19 -4.72
N ILE A 64 -11.26 -14.48 -3.94
CA ILE A 64 -12.29 -15.12 -3.10
C ILE A 64 -13.59 -15.44 -3.86
N SER A 65 -13.80 -14.85 -5.04
CA SER A 65 -14.96 -15.04 -5.91
C SER A 65 -14.68 -14.46 -7.30
N THR A 66 -15.21 -15.11 -8.35
CA THR A 66 -15.27 -14.54 -9.71
C THR A 66 -16.28 -13.38 -9.85
N SER A 67 -17.04 -13.08 -8.79
CA SER A 67 -17.90 -11.90 -8.71
C SER A 67 -17.22 -10.76 -7.97
N MET A 68 -16.84 -9.71 -8.71
CA MET A 68 -16.09 -8.57 -8.18
C MET A 68 -16.84 -7.23 -8.36
N PRO A 69 -16.58 -6.22 -7.51
CA PRO A 69 -15.84 -6.33 -6.26
C PRO A 69 -16.58 -7.10 -5.17
N ASP A 70 -17.90 -7.28 -5.31
CA ASP A 70 -18.77 -7.86 -4.29
C ASP A 70 -19.02 -9.37 -4.55
N PRO A 71 -18.48 -10.27 -3.71
CA PRO A 71 -18.61 -11.73 -3.87
C PRO A 71 -20.02 -12.23 -3.54
N ALA A 72 -20.82 -11.47 -2.78
CA ALA A 72 -22.17 -11.85 -2.37
C ALA A 72 -23.17 -11.90 -3.55
N LYS A 73 -22.79 -11.40 -4.74
CA LYS A 73 -23.57 -11.58 -5.98
C LYS A 73 -23.35 -12.94 -6.63
N GLN A 74 -22.25 -13.65 -6.36
CA GLN A 74 -22.10 -15.06 -6.78
C GLN A 74 -23.00 -15.95 -5.90
N ASN A 75 -22.85 -15.81 -4.58
CA ASN A 75 -23.77 -16.40 -3.60
C ASN A 75 -23.85 -15.48 -2.36
N PRO A 76 -25.04 -14.98 -1.95
CA PRO A 76 -25.15 -14.06 -0.82
C PRO A 76 -25.03 -14.75 0.55
N ALA A 77 -25.10 -16.09 0.60
CA ALA A 77 -25.05 -16.88 1.83
C ALA A 77 -24.27 -18.19 1.61
N PRO A 78 -22.96 -18.13 1.32
CA PRO A 78 -22.14 -19.33 1.13
C PRO A 78 -22.01 -20.12 2.44
N ALA A 79 -22.04 -21.44 2.32
CA ALA A 79 -21.98 -22.40 3.42
C ALA A 79 -20.90 -23.47 3.21
N ALA A 80 -20.69 -23.91 1.97
CA ALA A 80 -19.58 -24.73 1.51
C ALA A 80 -18.48 -23.88 0.88
N GLU A 81 -17.25 -24.39 0.83
CA GLU A 81 -16.10 -23.73 0.22
C GLU A 81 -16.38 -23.38 -1.24
N THR A 82 -16.84 -24.35 -2.04
CA THR A 82 -17.22 -24.20 -3.45
C THR A 82 -18.53 -23.43 -3.73
N ASP A 83 -19.10 -22.72 -2.74
CA ASP A 83 -20.24 -21.81 -2.99
C ASP A 83 -19.80 -20.48 -3.64
N TRP A 84 -18.52 -20.13 -3.53
CA TRP A 84 -17.83 -19.14 -4.35
C TRP A 84 -16.80 -19.85 -5.26
N THR A 85 -16.08 -19.12 -6.11
CA THR A 85 -15.10 -19.70 -7.05
C THR A 85 -13.86 -18.83 -7.16
N GLY A 86 -12.70 -19.46 -7.02
CA GLY A 86 -11.41 -18.80 -6.83
C GLY A 86 -10.59 -19.61 -5.83
N ALA A 87 -9.29 -19.72 -6.01
CA ALA A 87 -8.43 -20.63 -5.24
C ALA A 87 -8.29 -20.28 -3.76
N ILE A 88 -8.81 -19.13 -3.30
CA ILE A 88 -8.86 -18.75 -1.88
C ILE A 88 -10.30 -18.55 -1.38
N SER A 89 -11.30 -19.05 -2.10
CA SER A 89 -12.71 -18.78 -1.79
C SER A 89 -13.12 -19.27 -0.39
N SER A 90 -12.50 -20.35 0.11
CA SER A 90 -12.68 -20.89 1.47
C SER A 90 -12.34 -19.89 2.56
N TRP A 91 -11.33 -19.04 2.33
CA TRP A 91 -10.96 -17.94 3.24
C TRP A 91 -12.11 -16.93 3.31
N GLY A 92 -12.61 -16.48 2.16
CA GLY A 92 -13.75 -15.59 2.07
C GLY A 92 -15.02 -16.19 2.68
N VAL A 93 -15.35 -17.44 2.35
CA VAL A 93 -16.51 -18.16 2.88
C VAL A 93 -16.42 -18.34 4.40
N ALA A 94 -15.25 -18.69 4.94
CA ALA A 94 -15.03 -18.82 6.38
C ALA A 94 -15.24 -17.49 7.13
N LEU A 95 -14.70 -16.39 6.61
CA LEU A 95 -14.93 -15.04 7.16
C LEU A 95 -16.40 -14.63 7.07
N GLN A 96 -17.03 -14.78 5.90
CA GLN A 96 -18.43 -14.44 5.65
C GLN A 96 -19.39 -15.21 6.59
N LYS A 97 -19.13 -16.49 6.85
CA LYS A 97 -19.93 -17.35 7.75
C LYS A 97 -19.91 -16.91 9.22
N THR A 98 -18.95 -16.08 9.65
CA THR A 98 -18.98 -15.48 10.99
C THR A 98 -20.02 -14.36 11.12
N GLY A 99 -20.44 -13.75 10.00
CA GLY A 99 -21.22 -12.52 9.95
C GLY A 99 -20.47 -11.25 10.38
N ALA A 100 -19.22 -11.36 10.85
CA ALA A 100 -18.42 -10.24 11.39
C ALA A 100 -17.62 -9.47 10.33
N TYR A 101 -17.52 -9.98 9.10
CA TYR A 101 -16.73 -9.37 8.02
C TYR A 101 -17.59 -8.84 6.88
N GLN A 102 -17.13 -7.77 6.24
CA GLN A 102 -17.45 -7.40 4.86
C GLN A 102 -16.21 -7.73 4.02
N LEU A 103 -16.42 -8.32 2.85
CA LEU A 103 -15.38 -8.77 1.96
C LEU A 103 -15.65 -8.19 0.58
N ASP A 104 -14.63 -7.60 -0.02
CA ASP A 104 -14.63 -7.13 -1.39
C ASP A 104 -13.31 -7.57 -2.08
N THR A 105 -13.26 -7.55 -3.42
CA THR A 105 -12.06 -7.78 -4.23
C THR A 105 -11.79 -6.58 -5.13
N LEU A 106 -10.54 -6.12 -5.23
CA LEU A 106 -10.11 -5.01 -6.08
C LEU A 106 -9.95 -5.50 -7.54
N PRO A 107 -10.86 -5.18 -8.48
CA PRO A 107 -10.90 -5.89 -9.77
C PRO A 107 -9.71 -5.57 -10.70
N PRO A 108 -9.40 -6.44 -11.68
CA PRO A 108 -8.36 -6.23 -12.67
C PRO A 108 -8.41 -4.86 -13.35
N GLY A 109 -7.25 -4.22 -13.48
CA GLY A 109 -7.12 -2.87 -14.04
C GLY A 109 -7.56 -1.72 -13.12
N SER A 110 -7.97 -2.02 -11.88
CA SER A 110 -8.10 -1.01 -10.83
C SER A 110 -6.73 -0.58 -10.29
N ALA A 111 -6.67 0.55 -9.58
CA ALA A 111 -5.45 1.01 -8.92
C ALA A 111 -5.60 0.95 -7.40
N ILE A 112 -4.60 0.41 -6.71
CA ILE A 112 -4.54 0.41 -5.24
C ILE A 112 -4.41 1.87 -4.77
N SER A 113 -5.41 2.35 -4.03
CA SER A 113 -5.59 3.78 -3.76
C SER A 113 -5.92 4.04 -2.29
N TYR A 114 -5.48 5.18 -1.74
CA TYR A 114 -5.76 5.56 -0.36
C TYR A 114 -6.04 7.06 -0.25
N GLY A 115 -7.21 7.42 0.29
CA GLY A 115 -7.66 8.81 0.47
C GLY A 115 -8.34 9.42 -0.76
N THR A 116 -8.75 8.61 -1.73
CA THR A 116 -9.53 9.02 -2.91
C THR A 116 -11.04 8.86 -2.68
N SER A 117 -11.85 9.06 -3.71
CA SER A 117 -13.29 8.79 -3.70
C SER A 117 -13.69 7.48 -4.40
N SER A 118 -12.75 6.54 -4.62
CA SER A 118 -13.10 5.20 -5.12
C SER A 118 -13.90 4.43 -4.06
N ALA A 119 -14.83 3.57 -4.50
CA ALA A 119 -15.50 2.63 -3.59
C ALA A 119 -14.49 1.60 -3.02
N THR A 120 -13.52 1.18 -3.83
CA THR A 120 -12.44 0.26 -3.45
C THR A 120 -11.18 0.98 -2.92
N ASP A 121 -11.27 2.26 -2.55
CA ASP A 121 -10.17 2.96 -1.88
C ASP A 121 -9.91 2.35 -0.49
N LEU A 122 -8.64 2.16 -0.14
CA LEU A 122 -8.20 1.53 1.12
C LEU A 122 -8.69 2.27 2.38
N ALA A 123 -9.06 3.55 2.30
CA ALA A 123 -9.71 4.26 3.42
C ALA A 123 -11.11 3.69 3.77
N ASN A 124 -11.73 2.95 2.84
CA ASN A 124 -12.98 2.25 3.05
C ASN A 124 -12.80 0.85 3.67
N PHE A 125 -11.58 0.42 3.97
CA PHE A 125 -11.26 -0.91 4.50
C PHE A 125 -10.48 -0.85 5.82
N ASP A 126 -10.39 -1.99 6.49
CA ASP A 126 -9.59 -2.22 7.70
C ASP A 126 -8.35 -3.08 7.38
N GLU A 127 -8.44 -3.93 6.35
CA GLU A 127 -7.36 -4.81 5.88
C GLU A 127 -7.30 -4.88 4.35
N PHE A 128 -6.08 -5.03 3.82
CA PHE A 128 -5.80 -5.35 2.42
C PHE A 128 -4.95 -6.62 2.32
N VAL A 129 -5.33 -7.54 1.43
CA VAL A 129 -4.64 -8.82 1.17
C VAL A 129 -4.10 -8.80 -0.26
N LEU A 130 -2.78 -8.97 -0.40
CA LEU A 130 -2.05 -8.97 -1.68
C LEU A 130 -1.38 -10.34 -1.89
N PRO A 131 -2.03 -11.29 -2.60
CA PRO A 131 -1.55 -12.65 -2.75
C PRO A 131 -0.78 -12.89 -4.07
N GLU A 132 0.48 -13.32 -3.97
CA GLU A 132 1.36 -13.59 -5.13
C GLU A 132 1.31 -12.48 -6.21
N PRO A 133 1.60 -11.21 -5.86
CA PRO A 133 1.55 -10.11 -6.82
C PRO A 133 2.49 -10.39 -7.99
N ASN A 134 1.94 -10.33 -9.20
CA ASN A 134 2.59 -10.67 -10.46
C ASN A 134 2.82 -9.44 -11.36
N ILE A 135 2.46 -8.24 -10.91
CA ILE A 135 2.75 -6.96 -11.58
C ILE A 135 3.40 -6.04 -10.55
N VAL A 136 4.46 -5.34 -10.96
CA VAL A 136 5.14 -4.34 -10.12
C VAL A 136 4.18 -3.25 -9.66
N LEU A 137 4.10 -3.06 -8.33
CA LEU A 137 3.33 -1.99 -7.70
C LEU A 137 3.82 -0.62 -8.18
N SER A 138 2.94 0.19 -8.78
CA SER A 138 3.32 1.55 -9.17
C SER A 138 3.67 2.42 -7.96
N ALA A 139 4.47 3.47 -8.15
CA ALA A 139 4.86 4.35 -7.05
C ALA A 139 3.66 4.92 -6.27
N ALA A 140 2.54 5.20 -6.97
CA ALA A 140 1.30 5.65 -6.34
C ALA A 140 0.66 4.57 -5.43
N GLU A 141 0.66 3.32 -5.88
CA GLU A 141 0.10 2.17 -5.17
C GLU A 141 0.95 1.79 -3.96
N LYS A 142 2.28 1.80 -4.09
CA LYS A 142 3.19 1.69 -2.93
C LYS A 142 2.92 2.80 -1.91
N THR A 143 2.77 4.05 -2.36
CA THR A 143 2.44 5.18 -1.47
C THR A 143 1.06 5.00 -0.83
N ALA A 144 0.07 4.41 -1.52
CA ALA A 144 -1.24 4.11 -0.97
C ALA A 144 -1.16 3.04 0.14
N LEU A 145 -0.53 1.89 -0.15
CA LEU A 145 -0.31 0.80 0.81
C LEU A 145 0.43 1.29 2.06
N MET A 146 1.56 1.98 1.87
CA MET A 146 2.38 2.47 2.98
C MET A 146 1.64 3.50 3.84
N LYS A 147 0.82 4.39 3.24
CA LYS A 147 -0.01 5.33 4.00
C LYS A 147 -1.19 4.65 4.69
N PHE A 148 -1.81 3.66 4.06
CA PHE A 148 -2.88 2.86 4.65
C PHE A 148 -2.41 2.18 5.93
N VAL A 149 -1.28 1.45 5.88
CA VAL A 149 -0.65 0.85 7.07
C VAL A 149 -0.25 1.94 8.08
N GLN A 150 0.45 3.00 7.66
CA GLN A 150 0.89 4.07 8.57
C GLN A 150 -0.27 4.69 9.39
N ASN A 151 -1.48 4.77 8.81
CA ASN A 151 -2.66 5.36 9.44
C ASN A 151 -3.58 4.35 10.14
N GLY A 152 -3.20 3.06 10.22
CA GLY A 152 -3.91 2.06 11.03
C GLY A 152 -4.37 0.80 10.30
N GLY A 153 -4.22 0.73 8.97
CA GLY A 153 -4.62 -0.43 8.17
C GLY A 153 -3.80 -1.70 8.45
N GLY A 154 -4.42 -2.86 8.24
CA GLY A 154 -3.76 -4.15 8.19
C GLY A 154 -3.32 -4.50 6.76
N LEU A 155 -2.06 -4.87 6.55
CA LEU A 155 -1.57 -5.37 5.26
C LEU A 155 -1.13 -6.83 5.38
N PHE A 156 -1.75 -7.70 4.58
CA PHE A 156 -1.34 -9.09 4.41
C PHE A 156 -0.64 -9.25 3.07
N LEU A 157 0.63 -9.64 3.10
CA LEU A 157 1.42 -9.99 1.92
C LEU A 157 1.53 -11.52 1.86
N ILE A 158 1.28 -12.13 0.70
CA ILE A 158 1.63 -13.53 0.47
C ILE A 158 2.59 -13.56 -0.73
N SER A 159 3.78 -14.09 -0.49
CA SER A 159 4.84 -14.30 -1.47
C SER A 159 4.79 -15.73 -1.99
N ASP A 160 5.46 -15.99 -3.11
CA ASP A 160 5.79 -17.33 -3.56
C ASP A 160 7.33 -17.46 -3.76
N HIS A 161 7.81 -18.25 -4.71
CA HIS A 161 9.25 -18.48 -4.94
C HIS A 161 9.90 -17.56 -6.00
N THR A 162 11.23 -17.61 -6.10
CA THR A 162 11.97 -17.18 -7.30
C THR A 162 11.70 -18.14 -8.46
N GLY A 163 11.13 -17.65 -9.57
CA GLY A 163 10.42 -18.44 -10.57
C GLY A 163 8.88 -18.39 -10.44
N SER A 164 8.33 -17.43 -9.68
CA SER A 164 6.88 -17.18 -9.57
C SER A 164 6.35 -16.16 -10.57
N ASP A 165 7.19 -15.55 -11.42
CA ASP A 165 6.73 -14.79 -12.59
C ASP A 165 5.81 -15.65 -13.49
N ARG A 166 4.50 -15.40 -13.43
CA ARG A 166 3.47 -16.08 -14.23
C ARG A 166 3.08 -15.29 -15.49
N ASN A 167 3.39 -14.00 -15.56
CA ASN A 167 2.99 -13.13 -16.67
C ASN A 167 4.09 -12.95 -17.73
N ASN A 168 5.35 -13.28 -17.37
CA ASN A 168 6.60 -13.14 -18.12
C ASN A 168 7.08 -11.68 -18.32
N ASP A 169 6.83 -10.79 -17.36
CA ASP A 169 7.32 -9.40 -17.33
C ASP A 169 8.70 -9.24 -16.68
N GLY A 170 9.22 -10.29 -16.05
CA GLY A 170 10.53 -10.35 -15.40
C GLY A 170 10.53 -10.22 -13.88
N TRP A 171 9.37 -10.16 -13.23
CA TRP A 171 9.25 -9.96 -11.79
C TRP A 171 8.57 -11.12 -11.05
N ASP A 172 9.33 -11.79 -10.18
CA ASP A 172 8.78 -12.72 -9.19
C ASP A 172 8.10 -11.98 -8.03
N SER A 173 7.10 -12.60 -7.39
CA SER A 173 6.39 -12.00 -6.25
C SER A 173 7.28 -11.62 -5.04
N PRO A 174 8.36 -12.35 -4.66
CA PRO A 174 9.34 -11.87 -3.68
C PRO A 174 10.03 -10.57 -4.08
N ALA A 175 10.29 -10.37 -5.38
CA ALA A 175 10.95 -9.17 -5.88
C ALA A 175 10.01 -7.96 -5.83
N ILE A 176 8.74 -8.14 -6.18
CA ILE A 176 7.70 -7.08 -6.09
C ILE A 176 7.46 -6.67 -4.63
N ILE A 177 7.47 -7.62 -3.69
CA ILE A 177 7.35 -7.31 -2.26
C ILE A 177 8.61 -6.59 -1.75
N ASN A 178 9.81 -7.03 -2.11
CA ASN A 178 11.05 -6.31 -1.76
C ASN A 178 11.12 -4.90 -2.36
N ASP A 179 10.53 -4.70 -3.55
CA ASP A 179 10.42 -3.40 -4.22
C ASP A 179 9.37 -2.48 -3.54
N LEU A 180 8.36 -3.02 -2.85
CA LEU A 180 7.56 -2.25 -1.88
C LEU A 180 8.41 -1.81 -0.67
N MET A 181 9.20 -2.73 -0.10
CA MET A 181 9.99 -2.48 1.11
C MET A 181 11.10 -1.44 0.91
N THR A 182 11.81 -1.52 -0.22
CA THR A 182 13.04 -0.75 -0.48
C THR A 182 12.84 0.48 -1.37
N ASN A 183 11.72 0.58 -2.09
CA ASN A 183 11.50 1.58 -3.14
C ASN A 183 10.07 2.16 -3.10
N ASN A 184 9.64 2.62 -1.92
CA ASN A 184 8.40 3.40 -1.73
C ASN A 184 8.70 4.86 -1.31
N SER A 185 7.66 5.72 -1.30
CA SER A 185 7.80 7.16 -1.04
C SER A 185 7.59 7.61 0.42
N VAL A 186 7.34 6.69 1.33
CA VAL A 186 6.87 6.98 2.69
C VAL A 186 7.98 6.69 3.71
N ASP A 187 8.63 5.54 3.57
CA ASP A 187 9.80 5.13 4.32
C ASP A 187 10.52 4.02 3.54
N ALA A 188 11.74 4.28 3.09
CA ALA A 188 12.54 3.35 2.29
C ALA A 188 13.65 2.65 3.09
N THR A 189 13.54 2.64 4.43
CA THR A 189 14.55 2.05 5.34
C THR A 189 14.13 0.68 5.88
N ASP A 190 13.49 -0.14 5.04
CA ASP A 190 12.77 -1.37 5.45
C ASP A 190 11.77 -1.10 6.60
N PRO A 191 10.67 -0.38 6.31
CA PRO A 191 9.71 0.07 7.32
C PRO A 191 9.00 -1.05 8.09
N PHE A 192 9.03 -2.29 7.60
CA PHE A 192 8.43 -3.45 8.29
C PHE A 192 9.49 -4.35 8.93
N GLY A 193 10.78 -4.15 8.65
CA GLY A 193 11.90 -4.91 9.19
C GLY A 193 12.01 -6.31 8.61
N PHE A 194 11.64 -6.53 7.35
CA PHE A 194 11.93 -7.78 6.66
C PHE A 194 12.23 -7.59 5.17
N SER A 195 13.14 -8.44 4.67
CA SER A 195 13.35 -8.70 3.25
C SER A 195 12.93 -10.12 2.92
N VAL A 196 12.19 -10.31 1.84
CA VAL A 196 11.85 -11.64 1.32
C VAL A 196 13.08 -12.23 0.64
N ASP A 197 13.46 -13.45 0.97
CA ASP A 197 14.60 -14.10 0.34
C ASP A 197 14.26 -14.49 -1.12
N LEU A 198 15.24 -14.42 -2.02
CA LEU A 198 15.11 -14.96 -3.38
C LEU A 198 15.50 -16.46 -3.38
N LYS A 199 14.51 -17.32 -3.13
CA LYS A 199 14.67 -18.78 -3.01
C LYS A 199 13.53 -19.52 -3.71
N ASN A 200 13.76 -20.80 -4.00
CA ASN A 200 12.72 -21.80 -4.22
C ASN A 200 12.96 -22.97 -3.25
N ILE A 201 12.08 -23.12 -2.27
CA ILE A 201 12.08 -24.19 -1.29
C ILE A 201 11.02 -25.22 -1.74
N ALA A 202 11.46 -26.24 -2.46
CA ALA A 202 10.56 -27.20 -3.11
C ALA A 202 9.62 -27.96 -2.14
N SER A 203 10.04 -28.17 -0.88
CA SER A 203 9.11 -28.51 0.21
C SER A 203 9.71 -28.34 1.60
N ASP A 204 8.90 -27.95 2.58
CA ASP A 204 9.20 -28.00 4.02
C ASP A 204 7.89 -28.12 4.82
N THR A 205 7.97 -28.26 6.15
CA THR A 205 6.83 -28.07 7.06
C THR A 205 7.19 -27.11 8.19
N PRO A 206 7.17 -25.79 7.97
CA PRO A 206 7.46 -24.78 8.99
C PRO A 206 6.67 -24.97 10.29
N LYS A 207 7.23 -24.53 11.42
CA LYS A 207 6.63 -24.73 12.76
C LYS A 207 6.52 -23.42 13.53
N ALA A 208 5.42 -23.29 14.26
CA ALA A 208 5.11 -22.11 15.05
C ALA A 208 6.06 -21.97 16.26
N VAL A 209 6.40 -20.72 16.61
CA VAL A 209 7.11 -20.41 17.87
C VAL A 209 6.20 -20.62 19.08
N SER A 210 6.79 -20.91 20.23
CA SER A 210 6.06 -21.11 21.48
C SER A 210 5.68 -19.78 22.15
N ASP A 211 4.74 -19.04 21.57
CA ASP A 211 4.10 -17.87 22.19
C ASP A 211 2.58 -18.10 22.36
N PRO A 212 2.12 -18.50 23.56
CA PRO A 212 0.69 -18.71 23.86
C PRO A 212 -0.10 -17.41 24.05
N SER A 213 0.56 -16.24 23.99
CA SER A 213 -0.09 -14.92 24.06
C SER A 213 -0.30 -14.27 22.69
N ASN A 214 0.33 -14.82 21.64
CA ASN A 214 0.25 -14.28 20.29
C ASN A 214 -1.16 -14.51 19.68
N PRO A 215 -1.87 -13.46 19.22
CA PRO A 215 -3.23 -13.55 18.70
C PRO A 215 -3.33 -14.15 17.30
N VAL A 216 -2.23 -14.20 16.52
CA VAL A 216 -2.18 -14.90 15.23
C VAL A 216 -2.01 -16.41 15.47
N LEU A 217 -1.18 -16.81 16.44
CA LEU A 217 -0.97 -18.21 16.77
C LEU A 217 -2.09 -18.84 17.61
N ASN A 218 -2.86 -18.05 18.35
CA ASN A 218 -3.88 -18.53 19.31
C ASN A 218 -5.21 -17.75 19.18
N GLY A 219 -5.56 -17.31 17.98
CA GLY A 219 -6.74 -16.49 17.72
C GLY A 219 -8.06 -17.26 17.74
N ALA A 220 -9.15 -16.56 17.44
CA ALA A 220 -10.51 -17.08 17.56
C ALA A 220 -10.84 -18.25 16.60
N PHE A 221 -10.04 -18.46 15.55
CA PHE A 221 -10.24 -19.55 14.58
C PHE A 221 -9.47 -20.83 14.93
N GLY A 222 -8.59 -20.80 15.94
CA GLY A 222 -7.89 -21.96 16.46
C GLY A 222 -6.41 -21.70 16.77
N THR A 223 -5.71 -22.76 17.20
CA THR A 223 -4.26 -22.73 17.43
C THR A 223 -3.50 -23.07 16.16
N VAL A 224 -2.58 -22.20 15.75
CA VAL A 224 -1.61 -22.47 14.68
C VAL A 224 -0.44 -23.25 15.26
N THR A 225 -0.05 -24.34 14.60
CA THR A 225 1.07 -25.21 15.01
C THR A 225 2.22 -25.20 14.00
N GLY A 226 1.95 -24.79 12.77
CA GLY A 226 2.89 -24.75 11.67
C GLY A 226 2.17 -24.64 10.33
N SER A 227 2.93 -24.80 9.25
CA SER A 227 2.44 -24.78 7.87
C SER A 227 3.21 -25.78 7.01
N VAL A 228 2.91 -25.80 5.71
CA VAL A 228 3.65 -26.47 4.64
C VAL A 228 4.41 -25.44 3.79
N ILE A 229 5.27 -25.93 2.91
CA ILE A 229 5.83 -25.20 1.76
C ILE A 229 5.80 -26.17 0.56
N TYR A 230 5.47 -25.69 -0.63
CA TYR A 230 5.55 -26.41 -1.91
C TYR A 230 6.00 -25.48 -3.05
N ASN A 231 7.30 -25.14 -3.06
CA ASN A 231 7.92 -24.08 -3.87
C ASN A 231 7.59 -22.66 -3.37
N GLY A 232 7.90 -22.41 -2.09
CA GLY A 232 7.88 -21.07 -1.50
C GLY A 232 9.28 -20.53 -1.18
N THR A 233 9.33 -19.52 -0.32
CA THR A 233 10.53 -18.85 0.16
C THR A 233 10.52 -18.65 1.69
N THR A 234 11.38 -17.78 2.21
CA THR A 234 11.47 -17.36 3.61
C THR A 234 11.75 -15.88 3.72
N GLU A 235 11.51 -15.29 4.90
CA GLU A 235 11.94 -13.94 5.23
C GLU A 235 13.25 -13.93 6.02
N THR A 236 14.11 -12.96 5.70
CA THR A 236 15.17 -12.48 6.57
C THR A 236 14.67 -11.22 7.28
N LEU A 237 14.75 -11.20 8.61
CA LEU A 237 14.20 -10.17 9.48
C LEU A 237 15.29 -9.22 9.96
N HIS A 238 14.98 -7.93 10.01
CA HIS A 238 15.89 -6.85 10.40
C HIS A 238 15.32 -6.04 11.59
N PRO A 239 15.35 -6.57 12.83
CA PRO A 239 14.86 -5.86 14.02
C PRO A 239 15.64 -4.58 14.39
N ALA A 240 16.73 -4.28 13.68
CA ALA A 240 17.44 -3.01 13.78
C ALA A 240 16.66 -1.86 13.11
N ASP A 241 15.96 -2.18 12.02
CA ASP A 241 15.23 -1.23 11.19
C ASP A 241 13.78 -1.09 11.70
N ASN A 242 13.11 -2.21 12.01
CA ASN A 242 11.86 -2.19 12.78
C ASN A 242 11.86 -3.21 13.94
N PRO A 243 12.00 -2.79 15.22
CA PRO A 243 12.07 -3.70 16.37
C PRO A 243 10.73 -4.39 16.72
N ASN A 244 9.66 -4.11 15.98
CA ASN A 244 8.38 -4.81 16.13
C ASN A 244 8.29 -6.09 15.28
N VAL A 245 9.22 -6.30 14.33
CA VAL A 245 9.21 -7.47 13.45
C VAL A 245 9.46 -8.77 14.21
N LYS A 246 8.63 -9.79 13.93
CA LYS A 246 8.66 -11.10 14.59
C LYS A 246 8.28 -12.21 13.61
N GLY A 247 9.19 -13.14 13.38
CA GLY A 247 8.86 -14.44 12.79
C GLY A 247 7.99 -15.23 13.75
N LEU A 248 6.89 -15.78 13.26
CA LEU A 248 5.94 -16.61 14.01
C LEU A 248 6.03 -18.08 13.61
N LEU A 249 6.30 -18.37 12.33
CA LEU A 249 6.64 -19.70 11.84
C LEU A 249 8.07 -19.69 11.26
N TYR A 250 8.81 -20.77 11.47
CA TYR A 250 10.18 -20.96 10.96
C TYR A 250 10.34 -22.30 10.25
N THR A 251 11.19 -22.31 9.23
CA THR A 251 11.58 -23.50 8.43
C THR A 251 12.37 -24.53 9.25
N THR A 252 12.41 -25.78 8.78
CA THR A 252 13.07 -26.89 9.46
C THR A 252 14.58 -26.66 9.58
N GLY A 253 15.07 -26.57 10.82
CA GLY A 253 16.48 -26.30 11.14
C GLY A 253 16.80 -24.82 11.36
N SER A 254 15.90 -23.91 11.03
CA SER A 254 16.01 -22.49 11.38
C SER A 254 15.77 -22.28 12.88
N ALA A 255 16.42 -21.26 13.45
CA ALA A 255 16.30 -20.96 14.88
C ALA A 255 14.99 -20.21 15.16
N ALA A 256 14.10 -20.82 15.95
CA ALA A 256 12.86 -20.19 16.39
C ALA A 256 13.14 -18.87 17.14
N GLY A 257 12.55 -17.76 16.67
CA GLY A 257 12.83 -16.40 17.16
C GLY A 257 14.14 -15.78 16.64
N GLY A 258 14.82 -16.41 15.67
CA GLY A 258 15.97 -15.86 14.98
C GLY A 258 15.59 -14.92 13.83
N THR A 259 16.59 -14.34 13.17
CA THR A 259 16.42 -13.36 12.08
C THR A 259 16.45 -13.95 10.66
N ALA A 260 16.59 -15.27 10.50
CA ALA A 260 16.68 -15.90 9.19
C ALA A 260 15.84 -17.18 9.13
N GLY A 261 15.23 -17.44 7.96
CA GLY A 261 14.39 -18.63 7.76
C GLY A 261 13.05 -18.56 8.47
N ALA A 262 12.57 -17.34 8.79
CA ALA A 262 11.16 -17.11 9.07
C ALA A 262 10.34 -17.45 7.81
N PHE A 263 9.12 -17.89 7.98
CA PHE A 263 8.22 -18.28 6.88
C PHE A 263 6.83 -17.62 6.99
N PHE A 264 6.49 -17.21 8.21
CA PHE A 264 5.42 -16.29 8.46
C PHE A 264 5.96 -15.26 9.45
N ALA A 265 5.86 -13.98 9.12
CA ALA A 265 6.32 -12.89 9.97
C ALA A 265 5.22 -11.83 10.17
N THR A 266 5.33 -11.09 11.27
CA THR A 266 4.43 -9.97 11.62
C THR A 266 5.24 -8.75 12.01
N SER A 267 4.71 -7.55 11.74
CA SER A 267 5.30 -6.27 12.10
C SER A 267 4.24 -5.18 12.27
N THR A 268 4.66 -3.97 12.63
CA THR A 268 3.77 -2.80 12.77
C THR A 268 4.47 -1.55 12.27
N PHE A 269 3.77 -0.71 11.50
CA PHE A 269 4.30 0.55 10.97
C PHE A 269 3.28 1.68 11.13
N GLY A 270 3.71 2.82 11.66
CA GLY A 270 2.79 3.86 12.13
C GLY A 270 1.82 3.31 13.18
N ALA A 271 0.52 3.37 12.89
CA ALA A 271 -0.54 2.79 13.71
C ALA A 271 -0.99 1.38 13.25
N GLY A 272 -0.60 0.93 12.06
CA GLY A 272 -1.10 -0.28 11.41
C GLY A 272 -0.26 -1.54 11.67
N ARG A 273 -0.69 -2.62 11.02
CA ARG A 273 -0.21 -3.99 11.24
C ARG A 273 0.16 -4.61 9.90
N VAL A 274 1.20 -5.44 9.89
CA VAL A 274 1.64 -6.15 8.68
C VAL A 274 1.86 -7.62 9.02
N ALA A 275 1.43 -8.50 8.12
CA ALA A 275 1.80 -9.90 8.10
C ALA A 275 2.36 -10.26 6.72
N ILE A 276 3.32 -11.18 6.68
CA ILE A 276 3.85 -11.77 5.46
C ILE A 276 3.95 -13.29 5.60
N TRP A 277 3.69 -13.99 4.50
CA TRP A 277 3.70 -15.45 4.38
C TRP A 277 4.49 -15.84 3.11
N GLY A 278 5.44 -16.77 3.23
CA GLY A 278 6.40 -17.09 2.17
C GLY A 278 5.97 -18.06 1.06
N ASP A 279 4.71 -18.51 0.97
CA ASP A 279 4.28 -19.50 -0.05
C ASP A 279 2.78 -19.38 -0.38
N SER A 280 2.43 -19.26 -1.67
CA SER A 280 1.04 -19.08 -2.11
C SER A 280 0.23 -20.39 -2.10
N SER A 281 0.87 -21.55 -2.28
CA SER A 281 0.20 -22.86 -2.23
C SER A 281 -0.44 -23.18 -0.88
N THR A 282 -0.01 -22.51 0.19
CA THR A 282 -0.59 -22.66 1.54
C THR A 282 -1.99 -22.08 1.69
N ILE A 283 -2.35 -21.09 0.86
CA ILE A 283 -3.67 -20.46 0.88
C ILE A 283 -4.61 -21.02 -0.21
N ASP A 284 -4.09 -21.77 -1.19
CA ASP A 284 -4.89 -22.48 -2.20
C ASP A 284 -5.75 -23.58 -1.54
N ASP A 285 -7.03 -23.60 -1.88
CA ASP A 285 -8.07 -24.49 -1.34
C ASP A 285 -8.63 -25.49 -2.37
N GLY A 286 -8.18 -25.45 -3.62
CA GLY A 286 -8.67 -26.30 -4.70
C GLY A 286 -10.01 -25.89 -5.34
N THR A 287 -10.49 -24.65 -5.15
CA THR A 287 -11.81 -24.17 -5.61
C THR A 287 -11.79 -23.07 -6.70
N GLY A 288 -10.64 -22.87 -7.36
CA GLY A 288 -10.45 -22.00 -8.53
C GLY A 288 -11.14 -22.46 -9.83
N GLU A 289 -10.84 -21.78 -10.96
CA GLU A 289 -11.54 -21.99 -12.23
C GLU A 289 -11.22 -23.33 -12.94
N SER A 290 -12.10 -23.72 -13.88
CA SER A 290 -11.98 -24.99 -14.60
C SER A 290 -10.76 -25.02 -15.53
N GLY A 291 -9.83 -25.93 -15.27
CA GLY A 291 -8.58 -26.10 -16.03
C GLY A 291 -7.34 -25.61 -15.30
N LYS A 292 -7.50 -24.98 -14.13
CA LYS A 292 -6.43 -24.60 -13.21
C LYS A 292 -5.78 -25.83 -12.55
N SER A 293 -4.54 -25.67 -12.11
CA SER A 293 -3.68 -26.74 -11.57
C SER A 293 -3.41 -26.51 -10.09
N LEU A 294 -4.50 -26.58 -9.32
CA LEU A 294 -4.57 -26.17 -7.92
C LEU A 294 -3.91 -27.16 -6.95
N PHE A 295 -3.46 -26.64 -5.81
CA PHE A 295 -2.89 -27.38 -4.69
C PHE A 295 -3.63 -27.03 -3.39
N ASN A 296 -4.40 -27.95 -2.80
CA ASN A 296 -5.14 -27.65 -1.56
C ASN A 296 -4.22 -27.67 -0.32
N GLY A 297 -3.50 -26.58 -0.08
CA GLY A 297 -2.71 -26.33 1.12
C GLY A 297 -3.55 -25.85 2.31
N TRP A 298 -4.64 -25.13 2.04
CA TRP A 298 -5.61 -24.65 3.05
C TRP A 298 -6.08 -25.77 4.00
N ASN A 299 -6.23 -27.00 3.45
CA ASN A 299 -6.57 -28.22 4.21
C ASN A 299 -5.43 -29.26 4.31
N ASP A 300 -4.15 -28.95 4.03
CA ASP A 300 -3.06 -29.95 4.19
C ASP A 300 -2.88 -30.30 5.68
N PRO A 301 -3.07 -31.57 6.11
CA PRO A 301 -3.02 -31.97 7.52
C PRO A 301 -1.62 -31.91 8.18
N LYS A 302 -0.59 -31.45 7.46
CA LYS A 302 0.74 -31.11 8.01
C LYS A 302 0.82 -29.68 8.55
N GLY A 303 -0.06 -28.79 8.08
CA GLY A 303 -0.15 -27.38 8.43
C GLY A 303 -1.33 -27.08 9.36
N THR A 304 -1.62 -25.80 9.50
CA THR A 304 -2.79 -25.25 10.22
C THR A 304 -3.22 -23.96 9.52
N ASP A 305 -3.34 -24.04 8.20
CA ASP A 305 -3.07 -22.88 7.34
C ASP A 305 -4.33 -22.03 7.18
N ALA A 306 -5.50 -22.66 7.11
CA ALA A 306 -6.78 -22.02 7.39
C ALA A 306 -6.83 -21.27 8.73
N GLN A 307 -6.21 -21.80 9.81
CA GLN A 307 -6.19 -21.08 11.10
C GLN A 307 -5.21 -19.90 11.08
N LEU A 308 -4.07 -20.03 10.40
CA LEU A 308 -3.07 -18.98 10.25
C LEU A 308 -3.64 -17.80 9.46
N ALA A 309 -4.23 -18.07 8.29
CA ALA A 309 -4.92 -17.07 7.47
C ALA A 309 -5.99 -16.30 8.25
N LEU A 310 -6.93 -17.02 8.86
CA LEU A 310 -8.10 -16.40 9.53
C LEU A 310 -7.73 -15.66 10.83
N ASN A 311 -6.75 -16.16 11.60
CA ASN A 311 -6.26 -15.45 12.77
C ASN A 311 -5.40 -14.23 12.39
N ALA A 312 -4.63 -14.31 11.29
CA ALA A 312 -3.86 -13.18 10.77
C ALA A 312 -4.81 -12.06 10.31
N THR A 313 -5.84 -12.36 9.51
CA THR A 313 -6.90 -11.41 9.17
C THR A 313 -7.59 -10.82 10.41
N ALA A 314 -7.98 -11.66 11.37
CA ALA A 314 -8.56 -11.16 12.62
C ALA A 314 -7.63 -10.21 13.40
N TRP A 315 -6.31 -10.41 13.32
CA TRP A 315 -5.34 -9.51 13.93
C TRP A 315 -5.09 -8.24 13.10
N LEU A 316 -4.99 -8.36 11.77
CA LEU A 316 -4.76 -7.25 10.84
C LEU A 316 -5.92 -6.26 10.83
N ALA A 317 -7.16 -6.71 10.57
CA ALA A 317 -8.37 -5.90 10.64
C ALA A 317 -8.77 -5.42 12.06
N GLY A 318 -7.89 -5.60 13.07
CA GLY A 318 -8.04 -5.01 14.41
C GLY A 318 -8.86 -5.80 15.43
N GLY A 319 -9.42 -6.97 15.07
CA GLY A 319 -10.18 -7.84 15.98
C GLY A 319 -9.33 -8.52 17.08
N GLY A 320 -8.02 -8.66 16.86
CA GLY A 320 -7.07 -9.18 17.84
C GLY A 320 -6.70 -8.16 18.93
N SER A 321 -6.97 -8.51 20.19
CA SER A 321 -6.71 -7.67 21.37
C SER A 321 -5.20 -7.41 21.60
N THR A 322 -4.79 -6.15 21.47
CA THR A 322 -3.41 -5.72 21.70
C THR A 322 -3.02 -5.80 23.18
N PRO A 323 -1.81 -6.29 23.54
CA PRO A 323 -1.24 -6.08 24.87
C PRO A 323 -1.11 -4.57 25.17
N PRO A 324 -1.36 -4.10 26.41
CA PRO A 324 -1.26 -2.69 26.74
C PRO A 324 0.20 -2.23 26.75
N SER A 325 0.49 -1.13 26.05
CA SER A 325 1.82 -0.51 26.08
C SER A 325 2.13 0.03 27.49
N SER A 326 3.34 -0.28 27.97
CA SER A 326 3.88 0.22 29.24
C SER A 326 5.27 0.83 28.97
N SER A 327 5.69 1.94 29.57
CA SER A 327 5.04 2.72 30.64
C SER A 327 5.42 4.22 30.62
N SER A 328 4.46 5.04 31.05
CA SER A 328 4.62 6.26 31.87
C SER A 328 5.98 6.98 31.92
N SER A 329 5.98 8.28 31.56
CA SER A 329 6.75 9.28 32.30
C SER A 329 5.88 10.50 32.62
N THR A 330 5.97 11.00 33.86
CA THR A 330 5.03 11.98 34.43
C THR A 330 5.75 13.28 34.79
N PRO A 331 5.36 14.43 34.21
CA PRO A 331 5.78 15.74 34.71
C PRO A 331 4.95 16.16 35.93
N THR A 332 5.60 16.46 37.06
CA THR A 332 4.95 16.96 38.28
C THR A 332 4.71 18.47 38.25
N THR A 333 3.51 18.91 38.64
CA THR A 333 3.13 20.31 38.77
C THR A 333 3.61 20.94 40.08
N PRO A 334 4.10 22.19 40.07
CA PRO A 334 3.95 23.12 41.19
C PRO A 334 2.77 24.08 40.97
N SER A 335 2.14 24.54 42.07
CA SER A 335 0.85 25.25 42.02
C SER A 335 0.95 26.75 42.33
N THR A 336 0.27 27.58 41.51
CA THR A 336 -0.36 28.89 41.85
C THR A 336 0.54 30.04 42.38
N THR A 337 0.25 31.34 42.20
CA THR A 337 -1.00 32.07 41.87
C THR A 337 -0.71 33.34 40.98
N PRO A 338 -1.56 34.37 40.76
CA PRO A 338 -1.79 34.91 39.40
C PRO A 338 -1.33 36.38 39.19
N THR A 339 -1.59 36.96 38.00
CA THR A 339 -2.28 38.29 37.83
C THR A 339 -2.52 38.65 36.34
N SER A 340 -3.57 39.44 36.09
CA SER A 340 -3.92 40.21 34.86
C SER A 340 -4.12 39.48 33.52
N THR A 341 -5.39 39.39 33.11
CA THR A 341 -5.86 39.24 31.73
C THR A 341 -5.62 40.50 30.88
N PRO A 342 -5.36 40.33 29.57
CA PRO A 342 -5.93 41.19 28.53
C PRO A 342 -7.11 40.53 27.80
N SER A 343 -7.87 41.31 27.03
CA SER A 343 -9.02 40.83 26.25
C SER A 343 -8.61 40.03 25.01
N THR A 344 -9.44 39.07 24.60
CA THR A 344 -9.30 38.35 23.33
C THR A 344 -9.56 39.28 22.14
N SER A 345 -8.56 39.44 21.27
CA SER A 345 -8.76 39.92 19.89
C SER A 345 -9.25 38.76 19.01
N PRO A 346 -10.11 38.98 18.01
CA PRO A 346 -10.58 37.90 17.13
C PRO A 346 -9.45 37.27 16.32
N THR A 347 -9.49 35.96 16.16
CA THR A 347 -8.54 35.17 15.37
C THR A 347 -8.65 35.53 13.89
N SER A 348 -7.52 35.83 13.24
CA SER A 348 -7.47 36.09 11.81
C SER A 348 -7.72 34.82 10.98
N SER A 349 -8.53 34.93 9.94
CA SER A 349 -8.56 33.93 8.85
C SER A 349 -7.17 33.79 8.20
N PRO A 350 -6.86 32.64 7.58
CA PRO A 350 -5.59 32.43 6.89
C PRO A 350 -5.40 33.46 5.77
N SER A 351 -4.24 34.11 5.73
CA SER A 351 -3.90 35.04 4.65
C SER A 351 -3.53 34.28 3.37
N GLN A 352 -4.10 34.68 2.24
CA GLN A 352 -3.63 34.22 0.94
C GLN A 352 -2.18 34.68 0.74
N GLY A 353 -1.28 33.73 0.43
CA GLY A 353 0.08 34.05 0.03
C GLY A 353 0.09 34.68 -1.36
N SER A 354 0.69 35.86 -1.50
CA SER A 354 0.85 36.52 -2.80
C SER A 354 2.02 35.91 -3.58
N CYS A 355 1.75 35.28 -4.72
CA CYS A 355 2.81 34.90 -5.65
C CYS A 355 3.60 36.13 -6.10
N THR A 356 4.90 35.95 -6.28
CA THR A 356 5.79 36.90 -6.98
C THR A 356 6.37 36.17 -8.18
N ALA A 357 6.22 36.74 -9.38
CA ALA A 357 6.68 36.09 -10.60
C ALA A 357 8.23 36.01 -10.63
N ALA A 358 8.76 34.82 -10.93
CA ALA A 358 10.19 34.51 -10.80
C ALA A 358 10.65 33.36 -11.67
N GLN A 359 11.96 33.29 -11.92
CA GLN A 359 12.69 32.09 -12.33
C GLN A 359 13.32 31.45 -11.08
N LEU A 360 13.23 30.12 -10.94
CA LEU A 360 13.58 29.41 -9.70
C LEU A 360 14.78 28.45 -9.81
N LEU A 361 15.30 28.17 -11.01
CA LEU A 361 16.52 27.37 -11.20
C LEU A 361 17.78 28.25 -11.19
N GLY A 362 18.81 27.80 -10.47
CA GLY A 362 20.19 28.30 -10.61
C GLY A 362 20.99 27.52 -11.66
N ASN A 363 22.00 28.16 -12.24
CA ASN A 363 22.74 27.68 -13.42
C ASN A 363 21.83 27.05 -14.52
N PRO A 364 20.86 27.80 -15.07
CA PRO A 364 19.80 27.27 -15.93
C PRO A 364 20.27 26.69 -17.27
N GLY A 365 21.30 27.28 -17.88
CA GLY A 365 21.95 26.80 -19.11
C GLY A 365 23.42 26.47 -18.90
N PHE A 366 23.76 25.91 -17.73
CA PHE A 366 25.05 25.30 -17.36
C PHE A 366 26.35 26.15 -17.40
N GLU A 367 26.32 27.35 -18.00
CA GLU A 367 27.38 28.36 -18.26
C GLU A 367 28.41 28.67 -17.15
N THR A 368 28.24 28.21 -15.91
CA THR A 368 29.33 28.28 -14.91
C THR A 368 30.47 27.29 -15.19
N GLY A 369 30.30 26.34 -16.11
CA GLY A 369 31.26 25.25 -16.37
C GLY A 369 31.36 24.23 -15.23
N ALA A 370 30.32 24.18 -14.38
CA ALA A 370 30.19 23.24 -13.27
C ALA A 370 28.71 22.93 -13.02
N ALA A 371 28.41 21.76 -12.45
CA ALA A 371 27.02 21.37 -12.17
C ALA A 371 26.32 22.32 -11.18
N ALA A 372 26.98 22.71 -10.09
CA ALA A 372 26.36 23.42 -8.97
C ALA A 372 25.54 24.67 -9.41
N PRO A 373 24.28 24.82 -8.96
CA PRO A 373 23.60 24.08 -7.89
C PRO A 373 22.95 22.75 -8.31
N TRP A 374 23.09 22.30 -9.56
CA TRP A 374 22.76 20.93 -9.93
C TRP A 374 23.73 19.93 -9.29
N THR A 375 23.23 18.75 -8.95
CA THR A 375 24.00 17.52 -8.75
C THR A 375 23.94 16.75 -10.07
N ALA A 376 25.08 16.30 -10.59
CA ALA A 376 25.14 15.56 -11.85
C ALA A 376 26.14 14.39 -11.76
N SER A 377 26.00 13.42 -12.67
CA SER A 377 27.03 12.43 -12.93
C SER A 377 28.34 13.08 -13.44
N THR A 378 29.46 12.36 -13.35
CA THR A 378 30.78 12.91 -13.70
C THR A 378 30.92 13.03 -15.21
N GLY A 379 31.07 14.26 -15.72
CA GLY A 379 31.23 14.55 -17.15
C GLY A 379 29.99 15.15 -17.81
N VAL A 380 28.82 15.09 -17.18
CA VAL A 380 27.54 15.54 -17.77
C VAL A 380 27.55 17.01 -18.15
N VAL A 381 28.11 17.90 -17.32
CA VAL A 381 28.27 19.31 -17.71
C VAL A 381 29.49 19.44 -18.62
N ASN A 382 29.24 19.73 -19.88
CA ASN A 382 30.20 19.61 -20.98
C ASN A 382 30.21 20.87 -21.85
N SER A 383 31.22 20.97 -22.72
CA SER A 383 31.42 22.06 -23.69
C SER A 383 32.08 21.50 -24.96
N ALA A 384 31.59 20.35 -25.41
CA ALA A 384 32.13 19.62 -26.55
C ALA A 384 31.76 20.31 -27.88
N ALA A 385 32.47 19.94 -28.95
CA ALA A 385 32.15 20.41 -30.31
C ALA A 385 31.33 19.40 -31.11
N ASP A 386 31.29 18.14 -30.65
CA ASP A 386 30.57 17.04 -31.28
C ASP A 386 29.07 17.13 -30.98
N GLU A 387 28.73 17.37 -29.71
CA GLU A 387 27.42 17.82 -29.23
C GLU A 387 27.56 19.24 -28.66
N PRO A 388 27.14 20.29 -29.38
CA PRO A 388 27.32 21.67 -28.95
C PRO A 388 26.11 22.22 -28.17
N ALA A 389 26.36 23.03 -27.14
CA ALA A 389 25.36 23.79 -26.40
C ALA A 389 24.45 24.65 -27.31
N ARG A 390 23.19 24.81 -26.91
CA ARG A 390 22.17 25.56 -27.69
C ARG A 390 22.38 27.06 -27.59
N THR A 391 22.78 27.55 -26.42
CA THR A 391 23.31 28.90 -26.23
C THR A 391 24.56 28.89 -25.34
N GLY A 392 25.27 30.01 -25.26
CA GLY A 392 26.45 30.09 -24.39
C GLY A 392 27.64 29.27 -24.92
N SER A 393 28.15 28.37 -24.09
CA SER A 393 29.27 27.46 -24.37
C SER A 393 29.26 26.17 -23.53
N TRP A 394 28.29 25.98 -22.62
CA TRP A 394 28.15 24.78 -21.79
C TRP A 394 26.73 24.22 -21.82
N ASP A 395 26.61 22.90 -21.76
CA ASP A 395 25.35 22.17 -21.73
C ASP A 395 25.37 21.09 -20.64
N ALA A 396 24.30 20.30 -20.56
CA ALA A 396 24.29 19.03 -19.85
C ALA A 396 24.02 17.87 -20.81
N TRP A 397 25.07 17.21 -21.27
CA TRP A 397 25.02 15.99 -22.08
C TRP A 397 24.92 14.76 -21.17
N LEU A 398 23.82 14.02 -21.26
CA LEU A 398 23.66 12.72 -20.60
C LEU A 398 23.87 11.57 -21.60
N ASP A 399 24.52 10.51 -21.14
CA ASP A 399 24.83 9.29 -21.87
C ASP A 399 25.69 9.51 -23.14
N GLY A 400 25.33 8.95 -24.31
CA GLY A 400 26.11 9.04 -25.54
C GLY A 400 27.36 8.14 -25.60
N THR A 401 27.41 7.08 -24.80
CA THR A 401 28.59 6.21 -24.65
C THR A 401 28.57 4.99 -25.57
N GLY A 402 27.39 4.54 -26.02
CA GLY A 402 27.23 3.30 -26.77
C GLY A 402 27.57 2.03 -25.98
N ALA A 403 27.36 2.07 -24.67
CA ALA A 403 27.47 0.95 -23.76
C ALA A 403 26.51 1.14 -22.57
N ALA A 404 26.18 0.06 -21.84
CA ALA A 404 25.17 0.11 -20.80
C ALA A 404 25.56 1.06 -19.66
N HIS A 405 24.94 2.23 -19.63
CA HIS A 405 25.32 3.39 -18.82
C HIS A 405 24.07 4.15 -18.33
N THR A 406 24.23 5.08 -17.39
CA THR A 406 23.12 5.81 -16.76
C THR A 406 23.61 7.11 -16.15
N ASP A 407 23.39 8.23 -16.86
CA ASP A 407 23.65 9.55 -16.31
C ASP A 407 22.45 10.18 -15.58
N THR A 408 22.75 11.09 -14.66
CA THR A 408 21.74 11.84 -13.91
C THR A 408 22.12 13.32 -13.80
N LEU A 409 21.09 14.16 -13.75
CA LEU A 409 21.19 15.60 -13.52
C LEU A 409 19.99 16.03 -12.67
N ALA A 410 20.20 16.65 -11.51
CA ALA A 410 19.14 17.00 -10.57
C ALA A 410 19.35 18.33 -9.83
N GLN A 411 18.30 19.14 -9.66
CA GLN A 411 18.32 20.35 -8.83
C GLN A 411 17.06 20.46 -7.98
N SER A 412 17.23 20.80 -6.71
CA SER A 412 16.12 21.04 -5.76
C SER A 412 15.76 22.51 -5.67
N LEU A 413 14.46 22.81 -5.69
CA LEU A 413 13.91 24.17 -5.63
C LEU A 413 12.59 24.21 -4.83
N SER A 414 12.29 25.34 -4.21
CA SER A 414 11.02 25.58 -3.53
C SER A 414 10.05 26.35 -4.43
N LEU A 415 8.94 25.71 -4.79
CA LEU A 415 7.85 26.35 -5.52
C LEU A 415 7.00 27.18 -4.54
N PRO A 416 6.77 28.48 -4.78
CA PRO A 416 5.89 29.28 -3.93
C PRO A 416 4.44 28.77 -4.00
N ALA A 417 3.63 29.08 -3.00
CA ALA A 417 2.18 28.80 -3.04
C ALA A 417 1.41 29.97 -3.67
N GLY A 418 0.28 29.68 -4.33
CA GLY A 418 -0.69 30.69 -4.77
C GLY A 418 -0.36 31.42 -6.09
N CYS A 419 0.50 30.87 -6.94
CA CYS A 419 0.69 31.39 -8.31
C CYS A 419 -0.41 30.90 -9.26
N SER A 420 -0.59 31.62 -10.37
CA SER A 420 -1.54 31.26 -11.43
C SER A 420 -0.95 30.31 -12.49
N SER A 421 0.38 30.27 -12.60
CA SER A 421 1.13 29.43 -13.54
C SER A 421 2.44 28.95 -12.91
N TYR A 422 2.80 27.70 -13.18
CA TYR A 422 4.04 27.05 -12.75
C TYR A 422 4.60 26.26 -13.95
N ARG A 423 5.58 26.80 -14.68
CA ARG A 423 6.06 26.17 -15.92
C ARG A 423 7.51 25.75 -15.79
N PHE A 424 7.78 24.46 -15.86
CA PHE A 424 9.11 23.94 -16.13
C PHE A 424 9.30 23.78 -17.63
N GLY A 425 10.39 24.29 -18.19
CA GLY A 425 10.80 24.03 -19.56
C GLY A 425 12.31 23.83 -19.66
N PHE A 426 12.73 23.28 -20.78
CA PHE A 426 14.11 23.05 -21.17
C PHE A 426 14.16 22.84 -22.69
N TRP A 427 15.35 22.85 -23.25
CA TRP A 427 15.61 22.40 -24.61
C TRP A 427 16.34 21.06 -24.57
N LEU A 428 16.00 20.18 -25.50
CA LEU A 428 16.59 18.85 -25.65
C LEU A 428 17.06 18.67 -27.10
N HIS A 429 18.33 18.34 -27.28
CA HIS A 429 18.81 17.67 -28.48
C HIS A 429 18.87 16.16 -28.22
N THR A 430 18.67 15.36 -29.26
CA THR A 430 18.81 13.91 -29.20
C THR A 430 19.44 13.46 -30.50
N ASP A 431 20.66 12.95 -30.41
CA ASP A 431 21.34 12.23 -31.48
C ASP A 431 21.42 10.74 -31.11
N THR A 432 21.49 9.87 -32.12
CA THR A 432 21.57 8.43 -31.88
C THR A 432 22.23 7.69 -33.05
N ALA A 433 22.98 6.64 -32.70
CA ALA A 433 23.42 5.62 -33.66
C ALA A 433 22.40 4.50 -33.85
N GLU A 434 21.31 4.45 -33.06
CA GLU A 434 20.26 3.45 -33.22
C GLU A 434 19.56 3.59 -34.57
N THR A 435 19.26 2.45 -35.19
CA THR A 435 18.59 2.37 -36.50
C THR A 435 17.11 2.02 -36.39
N SER A 436 16.65 1.68 -35.19
CA SER A 436 15.26 1.40 -34.88
C SER A 436 14.39 2.66 -34.92
N THR A 437 13.33 2.63 -35.73
CA THR A 437 12.30 3.69 -35.77
C THR A 437 11.02 3.33 -35.01
N THR A 438 11.00 2.22 -34.26
CA THR A 438 9.78 1.70 -33.59
C THR A 438 10.00 1.14 -32.18
N LYS A 439 11.22 0.75 -31.81
CA LYS A 439 11.58 0.34 -30.44
C LYS A 439 12.43 1.42 -29.79
N ALA A 440 12.02 1.84 -28.59
CA ALA A 440 12.86 2.57 -27.66
C ALA A 440 13.87 1.59 -27.05
N TYR A 441 15.16 1.94 -27.12
CA TYR A 441 16.25 1.23 -26.46
C TYR A 441 16.68 2.09 -25.26
N ASP A 442 17.39 3.17 -25.54
CA ASP A 442 17.87 4.15 -24.57
C ASP A 442 16.75 5.12 -24.18
N THR A 443 16.75 5.64 -22.93
CA THR A 443 15.68 6.55 -22.47
C THR A 443 16.14 7.67 -21.55
N LEU A 444 15.68 8.90 -21.84
CA LEU A 444 15.77 10.04 -20.93
C LEU A 444 14.43 10.24 -20.20
N LYS A 445 14.42 10.03 -18.89
CA LYS A 445 13.26 10.26 -18.01
C LYS A 445 13.39 11.61 -17.33
N VAL A 446 12.39 12.47 -17.50
CA VAL A 446 12.32 13.81 -16.89
C VAL A 446 11.28 13.79 -15.78
N GLN A 447 11.71 14.02 -14.55
CA GLN A 447 10.96 13.65 -13.35
C GLN A 447 10.93 14.78 -12.31
N VAL A 448 9.83 14.87 -11.58
CA VAL A 448 9.71 15.64 -10.34
C VAL A 448 9.84 14.67 -9.18
N LEU A 449 10.74 14.96 -8.25
CA LEU A 449 11.00 14.19 -7.03
C LEU A 449 10.64 15.04 -5.80
N ASN A 450 10.35 14.39 -4.68
CA ASN A 450 10.23 15.06 -3.38
C ASN A 450 11.61 15.29 -2.74
N SER A 451 11.63 15.88 -1.54
CA SER A 451 12.86 16.11 -0.76
C SER A 451 13.54 14.84 -0.24
N SER A 452 12.90 13.66 -0.31
CA SER A 452 13.51 12.35 0.00
C SER A 452 13.99 11.60 -1.26
N GLY A 453 13.97 12.25 -2.43
CA GLY A 453 14.44 11.67 -3.69
C GLY A 453 13.45 10.74 -4.40
N THR A 454 12.23 10.56 -3.90
CA THR A 454 11.21 9.72 -4.55
C THR A 454 10.49 10.48 -5.66
N VAL A 455 10.28 9.83 -6.81
CA VAL A 455 9.56 10.39 -7.96
C VAL A 455 8.09 10.65 -7.60
N LEU A 456 7.69 11.92 -7.61
CA LEU A 456 6.31 12.41 -7.53
C LEU A 456 5.60 12.44 -8.89
N GLY A 457 6.34 12.34 -9.99
CA GLY A 457 5.79 12.24 -11.33
C GLY A 457 6.88 12.24 -12.40
N THR A 458 6.66 11.49 -13.49
CA THR A 458 7.46 11.59 -14.71
C THR A 458 6.73 12.54 -15.66
N LEU A 459 7.34 13.69 -15.96
CA LEU A 459 6.79 14.72 -16.84
C LEU A 459 6.89 14.30 -18.31
N ALA A 460 7.98 13.61 -18.66
CA ALA A 460 8.21 13.04 -19.98
C ALA A 460 9.19 11.87 -19.90
N THR A 461 9.09 10.98 -20.89
CA THR A 461 10.14 10.02 -21.24
C THR A 461 10.44 10.22 -22.73
N PHE A 462 11.70 10.41 -23.06
CA PHE A 462 12.21 10.42 -24.43
C PHE A 462 13.06 9.16 -24.67
N SER A 463 13.35 8.86 -25.92
CA SER A 463 14.27 7.79 -26.33
C SER A 463 15.02 8.14 -27.61
N ASN A 464 15.86 7.22 -28.09
CA ASN A 464 16.41 7.22 -29.47
C ASN A 464 15.35 7.53 -30.55
N LEU A 465 14.07 7.21 -30.33
CA LEU A 465 12.96 7.53 -31.24
C LEU A 465 12.61 9.02 -31.34
N ASN A 466 13.20 9.87 -30.49
CA ASN A 466 13.03 11.33 -30.49
C ASN A 466 14.20 12.08 -31.16
N ALA A 467 15.10 11.36 -31.83
CA ALA A 467 16.24 11.95 -32.51
C ALA A 467 15.83 13.07 -33.50
N SER A 468 16.56 14.18 -33.48
CA SER A 468 16.24 15.38 -34.26
C SER A 468 17.49 16.22 -34.52
N SER A 469 17.57 16.92 -35.65
CA SER A 469 18.79 17.62 -36.10
C SER A 469 19.05 18.97 -35.43
N GLY A 470 18.88 19.03 -34.10
CA GLY A 470 19.00 20.24 -33.29
C GLY A 470 17.87 20.38 -32.26
N TYR A 471 18.14 21.18 -31.23
CA TYR A 471 17.32 21.30 -30.02
C TYR A 471 15.83 21.61 -30.24
N VAL A 472 14.97 20.85 -29.54
CA VAL A 472 13.52 21.06 -29.43
C VAL A 472 13.17 21.61 -28.04
N GLN A 473 12.26 22.58 -27.94
CA GLN A 473 11.80 23.11 -26.66
C GLN A 473 10.65 22.26 -26.08
N HIS A 474 10.77 21.91 -24.81
CA HIS A 474 9.73 21.23 -24.04
C HIS A 474 9.25 22.10 -22.87
N THR A 475 7.99 21.94 -22.46
CA THR A 475 7.41 22.68 -21.32
C THR A 475 6.28 21.89 -20.68
N TYR A 476 6.28 21.83 -19.35
CA TYR A 476 5.38 21.06 -18.49
C TYR A 476 4.85 21.94 -17.35
N ASP A 477 3.65 21.65 -16.88
CA ASP A 477 3.05 22.31 -15.73
C ASP A 477 3.51 21.66 -14.42
N LEU A 478 3.88 22.49 -13.43
CA LEU A 478 4.23 22.08 -12.07
C LEU A 478 3.18 22.52 -11.04
N SER A 479 1.97 22.95 -11.46
CA SER A 479 0.92 23.45 -10.56
C SER A 479 0.53 22.46 -9.46
N ALA A 480 0.58 21.14 -9.73
CA ALA A 480 0.36 20.07 -8.75
C ALA A 480 1.38 20.08 -7.58
N TYR A 481 2.51 20.75 -7.75
CA TYR A 481 3.61 20.85 -6.78
C TYR A 481 3.70 22.24 -6.12
N ALA A 482 2.71 23.11 -6.34
CA ALA A 482 2.62 24.44 -5.75
C ALA A 482 2.82 24.43 -4.22
N GLY A 483 3.68 25.31 -3.70
CA GLY A 483 4.00 25.39 -2.27
C GLY A 483 4.96 24.33 -1.73
N GLN A 484 5.50 23.44 -2.57
CA GLN A 484 6.39 22.34 -2.15
C GLN A 484 7.85 22.60 -2.54
N THR A 485 8.79 22.02 -1.79
CA THR A 485 10.17 21.83 -2.26
C THR A 485 10.24 20.52 -3.04
N VAL A 486 10.64 20.61 -4.30
CA VAL A 486 10.77 19.48 -5.23
C VAL A 486 12.14 19.48 -5.88
N THR A 487 12.58 18.30 -6.32
CA THR A 487 13.81 18.11 -7.08
C THR A 487 13.45 17.74 -8.50
N LEU A 488 13.81 18.56 -9.48
CA LEU A 488 13.70 18.18 -10.88
C LEU A 488 14.92 17.31 -11.23
N LYS A 489 14.68 16.13 -11.79
CA LYS A 489 15.72 15.15 -12.16
C LYS A 489 15.53 14.70 -13.61
N PHE A 490 16.61 14.74 -14.36
CA PHE A 490 16.82 13.96 -15.58
C PHE A 490 17.57 12.68 -15.22
N THR A 491 17.15 11.57 -15.80
CA THR A 491 17.88 10.29 -15.74
C THR A 491 17.97 9.76 -17.16
N GLY A 492 19.18 9.75 -17.71
CA GLY A 492 19.54 9.02 -18.91
C GLY A 492 19.73 7.53 -18.60
N ALA A 493 19.71 6.69 -19.63
CA ALA A 493 20.00 5.27 -19.56
C ALA A 493 20.21 4.72 -20.97
N GLU A 494 21.39 4.16 -21.23
CA GLU A 494 21.76 3.46 -22.47
C GLU A 494 21.70 1.93 -22.32
N ASP A 495 21.41 1.28 -23.44
CA ASP A 495 21.58 -0.14 -23.74
C ASP A 495 23.08 -0.47 -24.00
N TYR A 496 23.44 -1.72 -24.29
CA TYR A 496 24.84 -2.13 -24.46
C TYR A 496 25.38 -1.98 -25.90
N GLU A 497 24.56 -1.68 -26.92
CA GLU A 497 24.93 -1.89 -28.34
C GLU A 497 25.18 -0.62 -29.20
N TYR A 498 24.38 0.45 -29.05
CA TYR A 498 24.52 1.71 -29.82
C TYR A 498 24.32 2.94 -28.93
N GLN A 499 24.88 4.09 -29.33
CA GLN A 499 24.80 5.32 -28.52
C GLN A 499 23.49 6.08 -28.73
N THR A 500 22.98 6.70 -27.67
CA THR A 500 22.02 7.80 -27.75
C THR A 500 22.44 8.92 -26.79
N SER A 501 22.63 10.12 -27.35
CA SER A 501 23.05 11.31 -26.63
C SER A 501 21.85 12.18 -26.28
N PHE A 502 21.68 12.50 -25.00
CA PHE A 502 20.58 13.34 -24.53
C PHE A 502 21.10 14.66 -23.97
N VAL A 503 21.11 15.71 -24.80
CA VAL A 503 21.76 16.99 -24.46
C VAL A 503 20.71 18.02 -24.06
N VAL A 504 20.80 18.48 -22.81
CA VAL A 504 19.83 19.38 -22.17
C VAL A 504 20.46 20.77 -21.99
N ASP A 505 19.74 21.81 -22.40
CA ASP A 505 20.16 23.21 -22.24
C ASP A 505 18.95 24.13 -21.93
N ASP A 506 19.23 25.37 -21.50
CA ASP A 506 18.26 26.46 -21.30
C ASP A 506 17.03 26.04 -20.46
N THR A 507 17.30 25.43 -19.31
CA THR A 507 16.29 24.99 -18.35
C THR A 507 15.67 26.18 -17.60
N ALA A 508 14.38 26.11 -17.27
CA ALA A 508 13.66 27.21 -16.66
C ALA A 508 12.42 26.74 -15.87
N VAL A 509 12.34 27.02 -14.57
CA VAL A 509 11.07 26.98 -13.81
C VAL A 509 10.56 28.39 -13.57
N SER A 510 9.55 28.78 -14.35
CA SER A 510 8.94 30.10 -14.31
C SER A 510 7.59 30.07 -13.59
N VAL A 511 7.42 30.91 -12.57
CA VAL A 511 6.17 31.06 -11.82
C VAL A 511 5.58 32.47 -11.97
N SER A 512 4.26 32.60 -11.90
CA SER A 512 3.53 33.89 -11.96
C SER A 512 2.09 33.80 -11.45
#